data_AF-A0A1Y5MR56-F1
#
_entry.id   AF-A0A1Y5MR56-F1
#
_cell.length_a   1.000
_cell.length_b   1.000
_cell.length_c   1.000
_cell.angle_alpha   90.00
_cell.angle_beta   90.00
_cell.angle_gamma   90.00
#
_symmetry.space_group_name_H-M   'P 1'
#
loop_
_entity.id
_entity.type
_entity.pdbx_description
1 polymer ?
#
loop_
_entity_poly.entity_id
_entity_poly.type
_entity_poly.pdbx_seq_one_letter_code
_entity_poly.pdbx_strand_id
1 'polypeptide(L)'
;MQQIAAVIQNYDKASSFSAQFIIFDENGGDIGSLDTTKFSCNDMSDSIAPKHAHVGFEEGVFTICGYKDCEIFYSDSYSKLPDDYESVINLGDVFRIGELKFIFIDPSRIDEYIGKAHKIIENTKNFDKLDDKRFEPVGKISNVDFKEEPKINSLINEKKDITLNENAHDAVLNLNEMAQNFDEEENTNNQNMLTAKSMDELLTKIVESIKLQPNMSPISEQTRTLNTKDMETIMKTLPLSDSTELINAVLVKLICKELYSQMYDIVENNSFFKYLSGAVLKSTKEDKEAFNYLLHKALQSYMLKK
;
A
#
# COMPACT_ATOMS: atom_id res chain seq x y z
N MET A 1 -29.05 -27.51 -11.33
CA MET A 1 -28.50 -26.43 -12.15
C MET A 1 -27.56 -25.64 -11.28
N GLN A 2 -26.26 -25.80 -11.54
CA GLN A 2 -25.24 -24.97 -10.90
C GLN A 2 -25.27 -23.58 -11.50
N GLN A 3 -25.00 -22.57 -10.67
CA GLN A 3 -24.99 -21.18 -11.06
C GLN A 3 -23.87 -20.44 -10.35
N ILE A 4 -23.28 -19.48 -11.04
CA ILE A 4 -22.26 -18.58 -10.49
C ILE A 4 -22.56 -17.16 -10.94
N ALA A 5 -22.42 -16.20 -10.03
CA ALA A 5 -22.67 -14.80 -10.34
C ALA A 5 -21.34 -14.06 -10.51
N ALA A 6 -21.21 -13.27 -11.57
CA ALA A 6 -20.13 -12.30 -11.71
C ALA A 6 -20.66 -10.91 -11.40
N VAL A 7 -20.01 -10.19 -10.49
CA VAL A 7 -20.40 -8.83 -10.07
C VAL A 7 -19.27 -7.87 -10.37
N ILE A 8 -19.60 -6.72 -10.96
CA ILE A 8 -18.63 -5.63 -11.17
C ILE A 8 -18.31 -4.99 -9.81
N GLN A 9 -17.03 -4.92 -9.45
CA GLN A 9 -16.59 -4.28 -8.21
C GLN A 9 -16.36 -2.77 -8.34
N ASN A 10 -15.97 -2.30 -9.53
CA ASN A 10 -15.61 -0.91 -9.82
C ASN A 10 -16.44 -0.36 -11.00
N TYR A 11 -17.76 -0.22 -10.77
CA TYR A 11 -18.70 0.29 -11.76
C TYR A 11 -18.41 1.74 -12.17
N ASP A 12 -17.65 2.49 -11.38
CA ASP A 12 -17.17 3.84 -11.69
C ASP A 12 -16.27 3.90 -12.93
N LYS A 13 -15.64 2.78 -13.29
CA LYS A 13 -14.79 2.67 -14.49
C LYS A 13 -15.52 2.12 -15.72
N ALA A 14 -16.80 1.78 -15.59
CA ALA A 14 -17.58 1.24 -16.68
C ALA A 14 -18.25 2.37 -17.48
N SER A 15 -18.02 2.39 -18.80
CA SER A 15 -18.71 3.32 -19.70
C SER A 15 -20.13 2.84 -20.00
N SER A 16 -20.32 1.53 -20.14
CA SER A 16 -21.61 0.89 -20.31
C SER A 16 -21.62 -0.51 -19.71
N PHE A 17 -22.78 -0.94 -19.23
CA PHE A 17 -23.01 -2.32 -18.82
C PHE A 17 -24.51 -2.62 -18.83
N SER A 18 -24.84 -3.87 -19.16
CA SER A 18 -26.21 -4.38 -19.22
C SER A 18 -26.84 -4.52 -17.82
N ALA A 19 -26.04 -4.88 -16.81
CA ALA A 19 -26.44 -4.98 -15.41
C ALA A 19 -25.21 -4.89 -14.49
N GLN A 20 -25.39 -4.61 -13.19
CA GLN A 20 -24.29 -4.59 -12.23
C GLN A 20 -23.71 -5.98 -11.92
N PHE A 21 -24.48 -7.01 -12.25
CA PHE A 21 -24.11 -8.42 -12.10
C PHE A 21 -24.74 -9.25 -13.21
N ILE A 22 -24.21 -10.45 -13.41
CA ILE A 22 -24.77 -11.47 -14.28
C ILE A 22 -24.68 -12.82 -13.61
N ILE A 23 -25.65 -13.69 -13.87
CA ILE A 23 -25.65 -15.08 -13.42
C ILE A 23 -25.37 -15.97 -14.62
N PHE A 24 -24.31 -16.76 -14.53
CA PHE A 24 -24.00 -17.84 -15.45
C PHE A 24 -24.59 -19.13 -14.89
N ASP A 25 -25.27 -19.86 -15.76
CA ASP A 25 -25.75 -21.23 -15.56
C ASP A 25 -24.85 -22.19 -16.36
N GLU A 26 -25.18 -23.48 -16.36
CA GLU A 26 -24.43 -24.54 -17.06
C GLU A 26 -24.32 -24.32 -18.59
N ASN A 27 -25.11 -23.40 -19.17
CA ASN A 27 -24.99 -23.01 -20.58
C ASN A 27 -23.87 -21.99 -20.83
N GLY A 28 -23.23 -21.47 -19.78
CA GLY A 28 -22.14 -20.51 -19.87
C GLY A 28 -22.57 -19.18 -20.49
N GLY A 29 -21.61 -18.45 -21.06
CA GLY A 29 -21.87 -17.28 -21.88
C GLY A 29 -20.67 -16.35 -22.06
N ASP A 30 -20.79 -15.45 -23.03
CA ASP A 30 -19.74 -14.49 -23.36
C ASP A 30 -19.87 -13.20 -22.55
N ILE A 31 -18.73 -12.60 -22.25
CA ILE A 31 -18.57 -11.26 -21.69
C ILE A 31 -17.84 -10.39 -22.73
N GLY A 32 -18.36 -9.21 -23.03
CA GLY A 32 -17.70 -8.28 -23.95
C GLY A 32 -18.52 -7.03 -24.21
N SER A 33 -18.06 -6.18 -25.13
CA SER A 33 -18.74 -4.92 -25.45
C SER A 33 -19.93 -5.06 -26.40
N LEU A 34 -20.16 -6.25 -26.99
CA LEU A 34 -21.30 -6.47 -27.89
C LEU A 34 -22.58 -6.74 -27.10
N ASP A 35 -23.69 -6.11 -27.49
CA ASP A 35 -25.00 -6.30 -26.85
C ASP A 35 -25.57 -7.73 -26.98
N THR A 36 -25.04 -8.54 -27.89
CA THR A 36 -25.43 -9.96 -28.03
C THR A 36 -24.71 -10.89 -27.06
N THR A 37 -23.73 -10.39 -26.30
CA THR A 37 -23.05 -11.17 -25.26
C THR A 37 -23.97 -11.36 -24.06
N LYS A 38 -23.75 -12.43 -23.29
CA LYS A 38 -24.57 -12.69 -22.09
C LYS A 38 -24.36 -11.60 -21.05
N PHE A 39 -23.15 -11.04 -21.01
CA PHE A 39 -22.85 -9.86 -20.24
C PHE A 39 -22.19 -8.79 -21.09
N SER A 40 -23.00 -7.86 -21.58
CA SER A 40 -22.52 -6.66 -22.27
C SER A 40 -21.96 -5.68 -21.26
N CYS A 41 -20.68 -5.35 -21.39
CA CYS A 41 -19.99 -4.33 -20.61
C CYS A 41 -18.81 -3.72 -21.37
N ASN A 42 -18.54 -2.45 -21.10
CA ASN A 42 -17.39 -1.74 -21.63
C ASN A 42 -16.78 -0.81 -20.58
N ASP A 43 -15.49 -0.56 -20.68
CA ASP A 43 -14.78 0.38 -19.82
C ASP A 43 -14.68 1.77 -20.44
N MET A 44 -14.27 2.76 -19.65
CA MET A 44 -14.07 4.15 -20.11
C MET A 44 -12.98 4.28 -21.19
N SER A 45 -12.06 3.31 -21.26
CA SER A 45 -10.94 3.28 -22.20
C SER A 45 -11.26 2.51 -23.49
N ASP A 46 -12.47 1.98 -23.64
CA ASP A 46 -12.94 1.20 -24.81
C ASP A 46 -11.99 0.03 -25.15
N SER A 47 -11.44 -0.61 -24.11
CA SER A 47 -10.45 -1.67 -24.21
C SER A 47 -11.07 -3.07 -24.21
N ILE A 48 -12.38 -3.17 -23.92
CA ILE A 48 -13.10 -4.44 -23.90
C ILE A 48 -13.55 -4.81 -25.31
N ALA A 49 -12.89 -5.81 -25.88
CA ALA A 49 -13.29 -6.44 -27.15
C ALA A 49 -14.78 -6.88 -27.19
N PRO A 50 -15.39 -6.91 -28.40
CA PRO A 50 -16.77 -7.36 -28.61
C PRO A 50 -17.15 -8.68 -27.92
N LYS A 51 -16.24 -9.65 -27.99
CA LYS A 51 -16.24 -10.88 -27.20
C LYS A 51 -14.86 -10.97 -26.56
N HIS A 52 -14.80 -10.77 -25.25
CA HIS A 52 -13.54 -10.63 -24.53
C HIS A 52 -13.21 -11.88 -23.72
N ALA A 53 -14.20 -12.37 -22.99
CA ALA A 53 -14.08 -13.58 -22.18
C ALA A 53 -15.25 -14.51 -22.44
N HIS A 54 -15.00 -15.81 -22.32
CA HIS A 54 -16.02 -16.84 -22.33
C HIS A 54 -16.05 -17.54 -20.97
N VAL A 55 -17.23 -17.65 -20.37
CA VAL A 55 -17.46 -18.43 -19.16
C VAL A 55 -18.16 -19.73 -19.56
N GLY A 56 -17.47 -20.86 -19.41
CA GLY A 56 -17.95 -22.20 -19.72
C GLY A 56 -18.34 -23.00 -18.48
N PHE A 57 -18.94 -24.17 -18.70
CA PHE A 57 -19.17 -25.17 -17.66
C PHE A 57 -18.77 -26.55 -18.20
N GLU A 58 -17.65 -27.06 -17.72
CA GLU A 58 -17.06 -28.31 -18.17
C GLU A 58 -16.76 -29.22 -16.98
N GLU A 59 -16.99 -30.53 -17.13
CA GLU A 59 -16.69 -31.54 -16.10
C GLU A 59 -17.25 -31.25 -14.68
N GLY A 60 -18.33 -30.47 -14.59
CA GLY A 60 -18.95 -30.11 -13.32
C GLY A 60 -18.36 -28.88 -12.63
N VAL A 61 -17.48 -28.13 -13.30
CA VAL A 61 -16.88 -26.88 -12.82
C VAL A 61 -17.08 -25.75 -13.84
N PHE A 62 -17.16 -24.52 -13.35
CA PHE A 62 -17.16 -23.34 -14.21
C PHE A 62 -15.73 -23.01 -14.65
N THR A 63 -15.55 -22.59 -15.90
CA THR A 63 -14.25 -22.18 -16.46
C THR A 63 -14.32 -20.79 -17.09
N ILE A 64 -13.19 -20.10 -17.17
CA ILE A 64 -13.04 -18.86 -17.93
C ILE A 64 -11.85 -18.95 -18.89
N CYS A 65 -12.04 -18.46 -20.11
CA CYS A 65 -10.98 -18.27 -21.08
C CYS A 65 -11.12 -16.93 -21.81
N GLY A 66 -9.99 -16.41 -22.29
CA GLY A 66 -9.92 -15.23 -23.13
C GLY A 66 -10.04 -15.59 -24.60
N TYR A 67 -10.72 -14.74 -25.37
CA TYR A 67 -10.61 -14.79 -26.82
C TYR A 67 -9.22 -14.32 -27.27
N LYS A 68 -8.87 -14.61 -28.53
CA LYS A 68 -7.58 -14.21 -29.10
C LYS A 68 -7.35 -12.70 -28.95
N ASP A 69 -6.14 -12.33 -28.53
CA ASP A 69 -5.73 -10.94 -28.27
C ASP A 69 -6.58 -10.22 -27.19
N CYS A 70 -7.31 -10.97 -26.35
CA CYS A 70 -8.08 -10.44 -25.23
C CYS A 70 -7.37 -10.75 -23.90
N GLU A 71 -7.05 -9.70 -23.15
CA GLU A 71 -6.27 -9.84 -21.92
C GLU A 71 -7.18 -10.03 -20.70
N ILE A 72 -7.20 -11.25 -20.17
CA ILE A 72 -7.82 -11.55 -18.88
C ILE A 72 -6.74 -11.67 -17.82
N PHE A 73 -6.89 -10.94 -16.72
CA PHE A 73 -6.05 -11.08 -15.53
C PHE A 73 -6.86 -11.80 -14.45
N TYR A 74 -6.45 -13.02 -14.08
CA TYR A 74 -7.20 -13.88 -13.18
C TYR A 74 -6.57 -13.93 -11.78
N SER A 75 -7.40 -14.04 -10.73
CA SER A 75 -7.02 -14.06 -9.30
C SER A 75 -6.08 -12.91 -8.88
N ASP A 76 -6.35 -11.69 -9.37
CA ASP A 76 -5.49 -10.50 -9.16
C ASP A 76 -4.01 -10.71 -9.62
N SER A 77 -3.77 -11.66 -10.53
CA SER A 77 -2.46 -11.87 -11.17
C SER A 77 -2.09 -10.71 -12.08
N TYR A 78 -0.80 -10.35 -12.09
CA TYR A 78 -0.23 -9.42 -13.07
C TYR A 78 0.12 -10.10 -14.40
N SER A 79 0.09 -11.44 -14.44
CA SER A 79 0.24 -12.21 -15.66
C SER A 79 -1.13 -12.42 -16.29
N LYS A 80 -1.27 -12.06 -17.57
CA LYS A 80 -2.46 -12.40 -18.33
C LYS A 80 -2.62 -13.91 -18.43
N LEU A 81 -3.87 -14.36 -18.44
CA LEU A 81 -4.23 -15.72 -18.82
C LEU A 81 -3.65 -15.97 -20.22
N PRO A 82 -2.89 -17.06 -20.43
CA PRO A 82 -2.41 -17.39 -21.76
C PRO A 82 -3.60 -17.62 -22.70
N ASP A 83 -3.44 -17.21 -23.96
CA ASP A 83 -4.40 -17.51 -25.01
C ASP A 83 -4.66 -19.03 -25.08
N ASP A 84 -5.90 -19.43 -25.30
CA ASP A 84 -6.35 -20.84 -25.35
C ASP A 84 -6.18 -21.64 -24.03
N TYR A 85 -5.91 -20.96 -22.91
CA TYR A 85 -5.91 -21.58 -21.58
C TYR A 85 -7.25 -21.38 -20.89
N GLU A 86 -7.79 -22.45 -20.31
CA GLU A 86 -8.97 -22.39 -19.46
C GLU A 86 -8.58 -22.42 -17.98
N SER A 87 -9.09 -21.45 -17.21
CA SER A 87 -8.95 -21.45 -15.76
C SER A 87 -10.25 -21.85 -15.10
N VAL A 88 -10.16 -22.73 -14.11
CA VAL A 88 -11.30 -23.12 -13.26
C VAL A 88 -11.69 -21.94 -12.37
N ILE A 89 -12.99 -21.67 -12.31
CA ILE A 89 -13.56 -20.62 -11.49
C ILE A 89 -13.97 -21.14 -10.12
N ASN A 90 -13.43 -20.51 -9.07
CA ASN A 90 -13.86 -20.74 -7.69
C ASN A 90 -14.64 -19.54 -7.15
N LEU A 91 -15.46 -19.80 -6.13
CA LEU A 91 -16.18 -18.75 -5.42
C LEU A 91 -15.20 -17.82 -4.70
N GLY A 92 -15.33 -16.52 -4.92
CA GLY A 92 -14.44 -15.49 -4.41
C GLY A 92 -13.30 -15.15 -5.37
N ASP A 93 -13.14 -15.88 -6.47
CA ASP A 93 -12.14 -15.54 -7.48
C ASP A 93 -12.49 -14.21 -8.15
N VAL A 94 -11.43 -13.49 -8.48
CA VAL A 94 -11.48 -12.15 -9.03
C VAL A 94 -10.84 -12.19 -10.40
N PHE A 95 -11.43 -11.50 -11.37
CA PHE A 95 -10.80 -11.34 -12.67
C PHE A 95 -10.95 -9.91 -13.18
N ARG A 96 -10.05 -9.51 -14.07
CA ARG A 96 -10.06 -8.20 -14.70
C ARG A 96 -9.97 -8.33 -16.21
N ILE A 97 -10.83 -7.59 -16.90
CA ILE A 97 -10.80 -7.38 -18.34
C ILE A 97 -10.80 -5.87 -18.58
N GLY A 98 -9.85 -5.37 -19.38
CA GLY A 98 -9.63 -3.93 -19.50
C GLY A 98 -9.42 -3.26 -18.14
N GLU A 99 -10.20 -2.22 -17.85
CA GLU A 99 -10.24 -1.56 -16.54
C GLU A 99 -11.31 -2.11 -15.56
N LEU A 100 -12.17 -3.04 -15.99
CA LEU A 100 -13.23 -3.60 -15.16
C LEU A 100 -12.75 -4.78 -14.33
N LYS A 101 -13.03 -4.72 -13.03
CA LYS A 101 -12.75 -5.74 -12.04
C LYS A 101 -14.04 -6.43 -11.63
N PHE A 102 -14.00 -7.75 -11.66
CA PHE A 102 -15.11 -8.63 -11.38
C PHE A 102 -14.78 -9.57 -10.23
N ILE A 103 -15.82 -10.00 -9.50
CA ILE A 103 -15.73 -11.09 -8.54
C ILE A 103 -16.80 -12.14 -8.83
N PHE A 104 -16.41 -13.41 -8.75
CA PHE A 104 -17.33 -14.53 -8.80
C PHE A 104 -17.86 -14.84 -7.40
N ILE A 105 -19.18 -14.88 -7.25
CA ILE A 105 -19.85 -15.15 -5.98
C ILE A 105 -21.03 -16.11 -6.15
N ASP A 106 -21.54 -16.60 -5.03
CA ASP A 106 -22.80 -17.33 -4.99
C ASP A 106 -23.96 -16.37 -5.34
N PRO A 107 -24.86 -16.73 -6.27
CA PRO A 107 -26.03 -15.90 -6.60
C PRO A 107 -26.87 -15.47 -5.39
N SER A 108 -26.91 -16.29 -4.33
CA SER A 108 -27.65 -16.00 -3.10
C SER A 108 -27.07 -14.81 -2.31
N ARG A 109 -25.84 -14.38 -2.61
CA ARG A 109 -25.13 -13.30 -1.92
C ARG A 109 -25.06 -12.00 -2.71
N ILE A 110 -25.69 -11.93 -3.88
CA ILE A 110 -25.64 -10.75 -4.76
C ILE A 110 -26.07 -9.47 -4.03
N ASP A 111 -27.17 -9.51 -3.28
CA ASP A 111 -27.70 -8.35 -2.55
C ASP A 111 -26.73 -7.78 -1.51
N GLU A 112 -25.88 -8.62 -0.91
CA GLU A 112 -24.84 -8.17 0.04
C GLU A 112 -23.76 -7.34 -0.67
N TYR A 113 -23.40 -7.74 -1.89
CA TYR A 113 -22.35 -7.09 -2.67
C TYR A 113 -22.86 -5.84 -3.38
N ILE A 114 -24.09 -5.87 -3.91
CA ILE A 114 -24.75 -4.69 -4.49
C ILE A 114 -25.10 -3.65 -3.42
N GLY A 115 -25.52 -4.07 -2.22
CA GLY A 115 -25.80 -3.18 -1.10
C GLY A 115 -24.57 -2.46 -0.57
N LYS A 116 -23.39 -3.12 -0.59
CA LYS A 116 -22.10 -2.47 -0.29
C LYS A 116 -21.69 -1.48 -1.39
N ALA A 117 -21.99 -1.77 -2.65
CA ALA A 117 -21.80 -0.83 -3.76
C ALA A 117 -22.74 0.39 -3.67
N HIS A 118 -24.04 0.22 -3.36
CA HIS A 118 -24.99 1.34 -3.23
C HIS A 118 -24.70 2.27 -2.04
N LYS A 119 -24.15 1.77 -0.92
CA LYS A 119 -23.71 2.63 0.19
C LYS A 119 -22.55 3.57 -0.17
N ILE A 120 -21.84 3.30 -1.27
CA ILE A 120 -20.83 4.21 -1.82
C ILE A 120 -21.50 5.33 -2.63
N ILE A 121 -22.69 5.09 -3.22
CA ILE A 121 -23.34 6.00 -4.17
C ILE A 121 -24.24 7.05 -3.50
N GLU A 122 -25.00 6.72 -2.44
CA GLU A 122 -25.87 7.72 -1.76
C GLU A 122 -25.09 8.88 -1.10
N ASN A 123 -23.78 8.71 -0.86
CA ASN A 123 -22.93 9.78 -0.34
C ASN A 123 -22.34 10.71 -1.41
N THR A 124 -22.69 10.52 -2.68
CA THR A 124 -22.25 11.40 -3.77
C THR A 124 -23.37 12.36 -4.12
N LYS A 125 -23.36 13.54 -3.50
CA LYS A 125 -24.12 14.69 -4.03
C LYS A 125 -23.64 14.94 -5.46
N ASN A 126 -24.58 15.00 -6.41
CA ASN A 126 -24.34 15.46 -7.78
C ASN A 126 -23.67 16.84 -7.75
N PHE A 127 -22.38 16.89 -8.08
CA PHE A 127 -21.68 18.12 -8.41
C PHE A 127 -21.51 18.17 -9.93
N ASP A 128 -22.51 18.74 -10.60
CA ASP A 128 -22.52 18.95 -12.05
C ASP A 128 -21.75 20.23 -12.46
N LYS A 129 -20.64 20.50 -11.77
CA LYS A 129 -19.68 21.54 -12.10
C LYS A 129 -18.30 21.01 -11.76
N LEU A 130 -17.40 21.01 -12.75
CA LEU A 130 -15.96 20.85 -12.50
C LEU A 130 -15.53 21.98 -11.56
N ASP A 131 -15.49 21.67 -10.26
CA ASP A 131 -14.58 22.35 -9.36
C ASP A 131 -13.23 21.65 -9.54
N ASP A 132 -12.21 22.41 -9.97
CA ASP A 132 -10.82 22.01 -10.10
C ASP A 132 -10.25 21.48 -8.77
N LYS A 133 -10.62 20.27 -8.39
CA LYS A 133 -10.03 19.55 -7.26
C LYS A 133 -8.90 18.68 -7.77
N ARG A 134 -7.68 19.17 -7.55
CA ARG A 134 -6.46 18.37 -7.59
C ARG A 134 -6.65 17.13 -6.71
N PHE A 135 -6.57 15.96 -7.31
CA PHE A 135 -6.53 14.70 -6.59
C PHE A 135 -5.13 14.50 -5.98
N GLU A 136 -5.06 14.31 -4.67
CA GLU A 136 -3.86 13.82 -4.00
C GLU A 136 -3.88 12.28 -3.92
N PRO A 137 -2.73 11.61 -4.09
CA PRO A 137 -2.65 10.16 -4.13
C PRO A 137 -3.03 9.52 -2.78
N VAL A 138 -3.90 8.51 -2.85
CA VAL A 138 -4.35 7.70 -1.72
C VAL A 138 -3.22 6.74 -1.33
N GLY A 139 -2.69 6.88 -0.12
CA GLY A 139 -1.44 6.26 0.32
C GLY A 139 -0.52 7.22 1.09
N LYS A 140 -0.85 8.52 1.16
CA LYS A 140 -0.23 9.42 2.13
C LYS A 140 -0.59 8.96 3.55
N ILE A 141 0.43 8.64 4.33
CA ILE A 141 0.34 8.68 5.78
C ILE A 141 -0.09 10.11 6.09
N SER A 142 -1.26 10.32 6.69
CA SER A 142 -1.95 11.62 6.68
C SER A 142 -1.14 12.80 7.25
N ASN A 143 -0.02 12.53 7.94
CA ASN A 143 0.90 13.54 8.48
C ASN A 143 2.38 13.34 8.07
N VAL A 144 2.67 12.62 6.97
CA VAL A 144 4.01 12.63 6.37
C VAL A 144 3.90 12.83 4.88
N ASP A 145 4.28 14.03 4.45
CA ASP A 145 4.50 14.32 3.04
C ASP A 145 5.95 13.98 2.69
N PHE A 146 6.14 12.95 1.86
CA PHE A 146 7.45 12.54 1.35
C PHE A 146 7.93 13.42 0.18
N LYS A 147 7.11 14.39 -0.24
CA LYS A 147 7.41 15.35 -1.31
C LYS A 147 7.88 16.71 -0.81
N GLU A 148 7.84 16.97 0.50
CA GLU A 148 8.51 18.14 1.09
C GLU A 148 9.96 17.78 1.44
N GLU A 149 10.91 18.33 0.68
CA GLU A 149 12.24 18.56 1.24
C GLU A 149 12.09 19.47 2.46
N PRO A 150 12.65 19.12 3.63
CA PRO A 150 12.55 19.98 4.80
C PRO A 150 13.23 21.31 4.48
N LYS A 151 12.47 22.42 4.50
CA LYS A 151 13.03 23.76 4.48
C LYS A 151 13.78 23.98 5.80
N ILE A 152 15.10 23.88 5.76
CA ILE A 152 16.02 24.03 6.92
C ILE A 152 16.06 25.49 7.45
N ASN A 153 15.41 26.44 6.79
CA ASN A 153 15.56 27.88 7.08
C ASN A 153 14.64 28.46 8.17
N SER A 154 13.90 27.67 8.96
CA SER A 154 13.01 28.22 10.01
C SER A 154 13.48 28.03 11.46
N LEU A 155 14.71 27.56 11.70
CA LEU A 155 15.22 27.39 13.08
C LEU A 155 16.52 28.14 13.37
N ILE A 156 17.03 28.92 12.41
CA ILE A 156 18.29 29.65 12.58
C ILE A 156 17.97 31.13 12.78
N ASN A 157 17.93 31.50 14.07
CA ASN A 157 18.03 32.84 14.66
C ASN A 157 16.74 33.70 14.61
N GLU A 158 16.14 34.19 15.71
CA GLU A 158 16.65 34.50 17.05
C GLU A 158 15.50 34.65 18.07
N LYS A 159 15.82 34.48 19.36
CA LYS A 159 14.96 34.74 20.52
C LYS A 159 14.11 36.02 20.40
N LYS A 160 12.77 35.90 20.47
CA LYS A 160 11.88 36.64 21.40
C LYS A 160 10.39 36.40 21.12
N ASP A 161 9.63 36.61 22.18
CA ASP A 161 8.19 36.35 22.38
C ASP A 161 7.23 36.80 21.27
N ILE A 162 6.22 35.95 21.05
CA ILE A 162 4.79 36.20 20.72
C ILE A 162 4.40 37.60 20.19
N THR A 163 3.77 37.67 18.99
CA THR A 163 2.44 38.29 18.74
C THR A 163 2.00 38.17 17.26
N LEU A 164 0.68 38.02 17.05
CA LEU A 164 -0.03 37.90 15.77
C LEU A 164 -0.16 39.27 15.06
N ASN A 165 -0.02 39.35 13.72
CA ASN A 165 -1.11 39.66 12.77
C ASN A 165 -0.64 40.08 11.34
N GLU A 166 -1.44 39.66 10.37
CA GLU A 166 -1.73 40.10 8.98
C GLU A 166 -0.98 41.29 8.33
N ASN A 167 -0.30 41.06 7.21
CA ASN A 167 -0.68 41.52 5.85
C ASN A 167 0.53 41.64 4.89
N ALA A 168 0.31 41.12 3.68
CA ALA A 168 0.81 41.57 2.36
C ALA A 168 2.33 41.58 2.03
N HIS A 169 2.63 40.69 1.08
CA HIS A 169 3.40 40.89 -0.17
C HIS A 169 4.92 41.09 -0.19
N ASP A 170 5.53 40.12 -0.88
CA ASP A 170 6.59 40.19 -1.88
C ASP A 170 7.94 40.81 -1.48
N ALA A 171 8.95 39.95 -1.31
CA ALA A 171 10.29 40.19 -1.85
C ALA A 171 11.07 38.87 -2.02
N VAL A 172 11.42 38.61 -3.27
CA VAL A 172 12.26 37.53 -3.81
C VAL A 172 13.69 37.61 -3.25
N LEU A 173 14.29 36.49 -2.82
CA LEU A 173 15.75 36.38 -2.69
C LEU A 173 16.33 35.03 -3.14
N ASN A 174 17.20 35.19 -4.13
CA ASN A 174 18.19 34.32 -4.75
C ASN A 174 18.91 33.32 -3.81
N LEU A 175 18.98 32.06 -4.27
CA LEU A 175 19.90 31.02 -3.82
C LEU A 175 21.08 31.00 -4.78
N ASN A 176 22.22 31.53 -4.35
CA ASN A 176 23.53 31.19 -4.90
C ASN A 176 24.57 31.71 -3.92
N GLU A 177 24.89 30.92 -2.90
CA GLU A 177 26.25 30.78 -2.37
C GLU A 177 26.24 29.71 -1.26
N MET A 178 27.33 28.94 -1.22
CA MET A 178 27.61 27.81 -0.31
C MET A 178 27.14 26.42 -0.77
N ALA A 179 27.43 26.11 -2.04
CA ALA A 179 28.21 24.90 -2.30
C ALA A 179 29.66 25.19 -1.87
N GLN A 180 30.13 24.60 -0.77
CA GLN A 180 31.55 24.30 -0.55
C GLN A 180 31.76 23.54 0.77
N ASN A 181 32.55 22.48 0.69
CA ASN A 181 33.08 21.60 1.74
C ASN A 181 32.26 20.35 2.09
N PHE A 182 32.05 19.49 1.08
CA PHE A 182 32.41 18.07 1.20
C PHE A 182 33.17 17.74 -0.09
N ASP A 183 34.49 17.73 0.00
CA ASP A 183 35.37 17.46 -1.14
C ASP A 183 35.14 16.06 -1.70
N GLU A 184 35.15 16.04 -3.02
CA GLU A 184 35.06 14.92 -3.93
C GLU A 184 36.25 13.96 -3.76
N GLU A 185 35.95 12.72 -3.38
CA GLU A 185 36.56 11.58 -4.06
C GLU A 185 35.49 10.97 -4.98
N GLU A 186 35.27 11.59 -6.13
CA GLU A 186 34.74 10.89 -7.29
C GLU A 186 35.78 9.85 -7.73
N ASN A 187 35.62 8.61 -7.29
CA ASN A 187 35.89 7.45 -8.15
C ASN A 187 35.29 6.16 -7.57
N THR A 188 34.38 5.55 -8.35
CA THR A 188 33.93 4.16 -8.26
C THR A 188 33.13 3.72 -7.01
N ASN A 189 31.82 4.04 -6.94
CA ASN A 189 30.76 3.05 -6.66
C ASN A 189 29.37 3.70 -6.50
N ASN A 190 28.51 3.60 -7.51
CA ASN A 190 27.05 3.73 -7.35
C ASN A 190 26.43 2.54 -6.55
N GLN A 191 27.18 1.88 -5.66
CA GLN A 191 26.80 0.57 -5.09
C GLN A 191 26.08 0.61 -3.73
N ASN A 192 25.99 1.73 -3.01
CA ASN A 192 25.52 1.69 -1.61
C ASN A 192 24.36 2.65 -1.30
N MET A 193 23.35 2.75 -2.17
CA MET A 193 22.08 3.33 -1.73
C MET A 193 21.36 2.36 -0.78
N LEU A 194 20.75 2.90 0.28
CA LEU A 194 19.85 2.13 1.15
C LEU A 194 18.64 1.68 0.33
N THR A 195 18.49 0.38 0.17
CA THR A 195 17.39 -0.30 -0.51
C THR A 195 16.79 -1.33 0.44
N ALA A 196 15.62 -1.88 0.09
CA ALA A 196 15.04 -2.98 0.86
C ALA A 196 16.01 -4.13 1.05
N LYS A 197 16.72 -4.51 -0.02
CA LYS A 197 17.69 -5.59 -0.01
C LYS A 197 18.92 -5.26 0.85
N SER A 198 19.53 -4.09 0.65
CA SER A 198 20.74 -3.72 1.42
C SER A 198 20.43 -3.47 2.91
N MET A 199 19.24 -2.98 3.24
CA MET A 199 18.78 -2.86 4.62
C MET A 199 18.55 -4.22 5.27
N ASP A 200 17.92 -5.16 4.57
CA ASP A 200 17.66 -6.50 5.10
C ASP A 200 18.95 -7.29 5.34
N GLU A 201 19.90 -7.19 4.42
CA GLU A 201 21.24 -7.77 4.56
C GLU A 201 22.00 -7.17 5.76
N LEU A 202 21.91 -5.85 5.95
CA LEU A 202 22.54 -5.15 7.09
C LEU A 202 21.93 -5.59 8.42
N LEU A 203 20.60 -5.60 8.53
CA LEU A 203 19.90 -5.99 9.75
C LEU A 203 20.16 -7.47 10.10
N THR A 204 20.20 -8.34 9.10
CA THR A 204 20.52 -9.77 9.29
C THR A 204 21.94 -9.93 9.84
N LYS A 205 22.93 -9.26 9.24
CA LYS A 205 24.31 -9.28 9.73
C LYS A 205 24.44 -8.75 11.15
N ILE A 206 23.74 -7.66 11.48
CA ILE A 206 23.72 -7.12 12.85
C ILE A 206 23.19 -8.16 13.82
N VAL A 207 22.02 -8.75 13.55
CA VAL A 207 21.41 -9.75 14.43
C VAL A 207 22.31 -11.00 14.59
N GLU A 208 22.92 -11.49 13.50
CA GLU A 208 23.86 -12.61 13.54
C GLU A 208 25.15 -12.30 14.31
N SER A 209 25.58 -11.03 14.29
CA SER A 209 26.78 -10.58 15.01
C SER A 209 26.54 -10.43 16.52
N ILE A 210 25.29 -10.22 16.95
CA ILE A 210 24.88 -10.19 18.36
C ILE A 210 24.93 -11.62 18.90
N LYS A 211 26.15 -12.09 19.21
CA LYS A 211 26.37 -13.35 19.93
C LYS A 211 25.98 -13.15 21.38
N LEU A 212 24.74 -13.51 21.71
CA LEU A 212 24.34 -13.71 23.10
C LEU A 212 25.12 -14.91 23.63
N GLN A 213 26.21 -14.68 24.37
CA GLN A 213 26.75 -15.72 25.23
C GLN A 213 25.70 -15.94 26.31
N PRO A 214 25.00 -17.09 26.32
CA PRO A 214 23.96 -17.33 27.30
C PRO A 214 24.67 -17.50 28.64
N ASN A 215 24.85 -16.42 29.39
CA ASN A 215 25.18 -16.52 30.81
C ASN A 215 23.87 -16.88 31.52
N MET A 216 23.41 -18.10 31.24
CA MET A 216 22.17 -18.67 31.74
C MET A 216 22.40 -19.07 33.19
N SER A 217 22.45 -18.06 34.07
CA SER A 217 21.85 -18.27 35.37
C SER A 217 20.42 -18.74 35.09
N PRO A 218 19.99 -19.92 35.53
CA PRO A 218 18.63 -20.38 35.29
C PRO A 218 17.68 -19.26 35.71
N ILE A 219 16.75 -18.90 34.83
CA ILE A 219 15.66 -17.96 35.16
C ILE A 219 15.03 -18.55 36.41
N SER A 220 15.27 -17.95 37.58
CA SER A 220 14.75 -18.46 38.83
C SER A 220 13.25 -18.55 38.69
N GLU A 221 12.65 -19.66 39.11
CA GLU A 221 11.19 -19.81 39.09
C GLU A 221 10.59 -18.67 39.92
N GLN A 222 10.12 -17.62 39.23
CA GLN A 222 9.45 -16.51 39.86
C GLN A 222 8.07 -17.01 40.27
N THR A 223 7.83 -17.03 41.58
CA THR A 223 6.55 -17.48 42.16
C THR A 223 5.39 -16.52 41.91
N ARG A 224 5.68 -15.31 41.40
CA ARG A 224 4.70 -14.26 41.16
C ARG A 224 4.62 -13.94 39.67
N THR A 225 3.40 -14.03 39.12
CA THR A 225 3.07 -13.54 37.78
C THR A 225 2.96 -12.02 37.79
N LEU A 226 3.51 -11.35 36.76
CA LEU A 226 3.32 -9.91 36.55
C LEU A 226 1.85 -9.63 36.23
N ASN A 227 1.23 -8.70 36.97
CA ASN A 227 -0.10 -8.20 36.62
C ASN A 227 0.00 -7.09 35.56
N THR A 228 -1.13 -6.67 34.97
CA THR A 228 -1.15 -5.67 33.88
C THR A 228 -0.61 -4.30 34.30
N LYS A 229 -0.84 -3.87 35.55
CA LYS A 229 -0.32 -2.59 36.08
C LYS A 229 1.18 -2.64 36.31
N ASP A 230 1.68 -3.76 36.81
CA ASP A 230 3.11 -4.00 37.00
C ASP A 230 3.80 -3.92 35.62
N MET A 231 3.22 -4.57 34.60
CA MET A 231 3.75 -4.55 33.23
C MET A 231 3.70 -3.16 32.57
N GLU A 232 2.59 -2.42 32.73
CA GLU A 232 2.48 -1.06 32.21
C GLU A 232 3.50 -0.12 32.87
N THR A 233 3.74 -0.29 34.17
CA THR A 233 4.74 0.49 34.90
C THR A 233 6.14 0.18 34.39
N ILE A 234 6.50 -1.10 34.24
CA ILE A 234 7.78 -1.54 33.70
C ILE A 234 8.02 -0.93 32.31
N MET A 235 7.02 -0.99 31.42
CA MET A 235 7.12 -0.43 30.07
C MET A 235 7.37 1.09 30.03
N LYS A 236 6.97 1.83 31.07
CA LYS A 236 7.17 3.28 31.16
C LYS A 236 8.48 3.69 31.84
N THR A 237 9.04 2.82 32.67
CA THR A 237 10.13 3.22 33.59
C THR A 237 11.44 2.48 33.36
N LEU A 238 11.41 1.30 32.73
CA LEU A 238 12.58 0.43 32.63
C LEU A 238 12.87 0.02 31.17
N PRO A 239 14.06 0.32 30.62
CA PRO A 239 14.50 -0.31 29.39
C PRO A 239 14.69 -1.81 29.61
N LEU A 240 14.01 -2.63 28.79
CA LEU A 240 14.08 -4.09 28.89
C LEU A 240 15.38 -4.69 28.34
N SER A 241 16.13 -3.90 27.56
CA SER A 241 17.43 -4.28 27.01
C SER A 241 18.36 -3.08 27.08
N ASP A 242 19.62 -3.32 27.43
CA ASP A 242 20.67 -2.29 27.42
C ASP A 242 21.39 -2.21 26.06
N SER A 243 21.09 -3.14 25.14
CA SER A 243 21.70 -3.14 23.80
C SER A 243 20.99 -2.15 22.89
N THR A 244 21.56 -0.94 22.78
CA THR A 244 21.09 0.08 21.85
C THR A 244 21.07 -0.43 20.41
N GLU A 245 22.05 -1.25 20.01
CA GLU A 245 22.12 -1.84 18.68
C GLU A 245 20.95 -2.81 18.43
N LEU A 246 20.64 -3.69 19.38
CA LEU A 246 19.50 -4.61 19.29
C LEU A 246 18.16 -3.85 19.26
N ILE A 247 18.00 -2.86 20.13
CA ILE A 247 16.81 -2.02 20.16
C ILE A 247 16.62 -1.35 18.79
N ASN A 248 17.63 -0.66 18.29
CA ASN A 248 17.55 0.05 17.02
C ASN A 248 17.29 -0.90 15.85
N ALA A 249 17.92 -2.08 15.82
CA ALA A 249 17.67 -3.08 14.80
C ALA A 249 16.20 -3.53 14.79
N VAL A 250 15.60 -3.79 15.96
CA VAL A 250 14.18 -4.15 16.07
C VAL A 250 13.28 -3.02 15.60
N LEU A 251 13.54 -1.78 16.02
CA LEU A 251 12.74 -0.62 15.64
C LEU A 251 12.77 -0.39 14.12
N VAL A 252 13.96 -0.40 13.51
CA VAL A 252 14.12 -0.23 12.06
C VAL A 252 13.49 -1.40 11.31
N LYS A 253 13.69 -2.64 11.77
CA LYS A 253 13.09 -3.83 11.14
C LYS A 253 11.56 -3.77 11.16
N LEU A 254 10.96 -3.32 12.26
CA LEU A 254 9.52 -3.15 12.37
C LEU A 254 9.01 -2.10 11.37
N ILE A 255 9.67 -0.94 11.30
CA ILE A 255 9.33 0.13 10.36
C ILE A 255 9.40 -0.39 8.92
N CYS A 256 10.51 -1.04 8.55
CA CYS A 256 10.65 -1.63 7.21
C CYS A 256 9.56 -2.67 6.97
N LYS A 257 9.36 -3.64 7.87
CA LYS A 257 8.39 -4.72 7.64
C LYS A 257 6.96 -4.22 7.45
N GLU A 258 6.55 -3.20 8.21
CA GLU A 258 5.15 -2.79 8.25
C GLU A 258 4.79 -1.63 7.35
N LEU A 259 5.77 -0.77 7.02
CA LEU A 259 5.54 0.42 6.20
C LEU A 259 6.16 0.33 4.81
N TYR A 260 7.18 -0.50 4.58
CA TYR A 260 7.71 -0.68 3.22
C TYR A 260 6.70 -1.44 2.35
N SER A 261 6.62 -1.01 1.10
CA SER A 261 5.88 -1.62 0.03
C SER A 261 6.74 -1.57 -1.24
N GLN A 262 6.68 -2.63 -2.05
CA GLN A 262 7.40 -2.69 -3.32
C GLN A 262 7.00 -1.56 -4.28
N MET A 263 5.82 -0.95 -4.07
CA MET A 263 5.38 0.24 -4.81
C MET A 263 6.34 1.44 -4.64
N TYR A 264 7.03 1.55 -3.50
CA TYR A 264 8.00 2.64 -3.28
C TYR A 264 9.26 2.52 -4.13
N ASP A 265 9.62 1.31 -4.55
CA ASP A 265 10.75 1.09 -5.45
C ASP A 265 10.37 1.41 -6.90
N ILE A 266 9.10 1.18 -7.26
CA ILE A 266 8.60 1.33 -8.63
C ILE A 266 8.21 2.78 -8.94
N VAL A 267 7.52 3.47 -8.02
CA VAL A 267 6.85 4.74 -8.32
C VAL A 267 7.72 5.97 -8.05
N GLU A 268 8.59 5.95 -7.05
CA GLU A 268 9.22 7.19 -6.54
C GLU A 268 10.73 7.09 -6.28
N ASN A 269 11.44 6.24 -7.02
CA ASN A 269 12.91 6.13 -6.94
C ASN A 269 13.37 5.96 -5.48
N ASN A 270 12.84 4.91 -4.82
CA ASN A 270 13.21 4.52 -3.48
C ASN A 270 12.89 5.58 -2.39
N SER A 271 11.71 6.21 -2.50
CA SER A 271 11.27 7.31 -1.62
C SER A 271 11.17 6.91 -0.16
N PHE A 272 10.76 5.67 0.12
CA PHE A 272 10.70 5.13 1.47
C PHE A 272 12.06 5.16 2.17
N PHE A 273 13.12 4.62 1.53
CA PHE A 273 14.44 4.60 2.15
C PHE A 273 15.09 5.97 2.21
N LYS A 274 14.78 6.89 1.28
CA LYS A 274 15.19 8.30 1.38
C LYS A 274 14.63 8.95 2.64
N TYR A 275 13.34 8.78 2.90
CA TYR A 275 12.71 9.35 4.08
C TYR A 275 13.13 8.68 5.38
N LEU A 276 13.26 7.35 5.38
CA LEU A 276 13.82 6.62 6.53
C LEU A 276 15.24 7.10 6.83
N SER A 277 16.08 7.28 5.80
CA SER A 277 17.43 7.83 5.96
C SER A 277 17.40 9.24 6.54
N GLY A 278 16.50 10.10 6.05
CA GLY A 278 16.29 11.44 6.59
C GLY A 278 15.87 11.42 8.07
N ALA A 279 14.95 10.55 8.46
CA ALA A 279 14.50 10.40 9.84
C ALA A 279 15.61 9.89 10.78
N VAL A 280 16.43 8.95 10.30
CA VAL A 280 17.60 8.44 11.05
C VAL A 280 18.66 9.53 11.19
N LEU A 281 18.99 10.26 10.11
CA LEU A 281 19.96 11.36 10.14
C LEU A 281 19.53 12.54 11.01
N LYS A 282 18.21 12.79 11.14
CA LYS A 282 17.69 13.77 12.11
C LYS A 282 17.82 13.27 13.55
N SER A 283 17.59 11.98 13.76
CA SER A 283 17.69 11.36 15.09
C SER A 283 19.11 11.42 15.67
N THR A 284 20.15 11.44 14.83
CA THR A 284 21.54 11.64 15.28
C THR A 284 21.82 13.07 15.76
N LYS A 285 20.96 14.03 15.39
CA LYS A 285 20.99 15.44 15.83
C LYS A 285 20.00 15.73 16.96
N GLU A 286 19.59 14.69 17.69
CA GLU A 286 18.60 14.72 18.79
C GLU A 286 17.14 15.06 18.40
N ASP A 287 16.84 15.26 17.11
CA ASP A 287 15.47 15.36 16.60
C ASP A 287 14.91 13.97 16.25
N LYS A 288 14.23 13.38 17.23
CA LYS A 288 13.67 12.01 17.13
C LYS A 288 12.21 11.97 16.69
N GLU A 289 11.58 13.12 16.44
CA GLU A 289 10.13 13.19 16.21
C GLU A 289 9.72 12.41 14.94
N ALA A 290 10.43 12.63 13.84
CA ALA A 290 10.17 11.95 12.57
C ALA A 290 10.32 10.42 12.68
N PHE A 291 11.35 9.96 13.40
CA PHE A 291 11.58 8.54 13.61
C PHE A 291 10.51 7.91 14.52
N ASN A 292 10.17 8.59 15.63
CA ASN A 292 9.10 8.15 16.53
C ASN A 292 7.74 8.09 15.83
N TYR A 293 7.45 9.02 14.93
CA TYR A 293 6.24 9.00 14.12
C TYR A 293 6.17 7.75 13.22
N LEU A 294 7.25 7.44 12.50
CA LEU A 294 7.34 6.23 11.68
C LEU A 294 7.13 4.98 12.53
N LEU A 295 7.79 4.91 13.68
CA LEU A 295 7.65 3.78 14.60
C LEU A 295 6.21 3.61 15.09
N HIS A 296 5.56 4.71 15.50
CA HIS A 296 4.16 4.68 15.94
C HIS A 296 3.23 4.17 14.82
N LYS A 297 3.44 4.61 13.58
CA LYS A 297 2.65 4.13 12.43
C LYS A 297 2.90 2.66 12.12
N ALA A 298 4.15 2.20 12.20
CA ALA A 298 4.49 0.80 12.03
C ALA A 298 3.80 -0.09 13.07
N LEU A 299 3.80 0.34 14.34
CA LEU A 299 3.10 -0.36 15.43
C LEU A 299 1.59 -0.40 15.23
N GLN A 300 0.97 0.70 14.79
CA GLN A 300 -0.46 0.71 14.47
C GLN A 300 -0.81 -0.28 13.36
N SER A 301 0.00 -0.31 12.29
CA SER A 301 -0.16 -1.25 11.17
C SER A 301 -0.04 -2.71 11.63
N TYR A 302 1.00 -3.01 12.43
CA TYR A 302 1.23 -4.35 12.97
C TYR A 302 0.05 -4.86 13.82
N MET A 303 -0.51 -4.00 14.68
CA MET A 303 -1.62 -4.37 15.57
C MET A 303 -2.96 -4.56 14.85
N LEU A 304 -3.13 -3.99 13.66
CA LEU A 304 -4.35 -4.08 12.86
C LEU A 304 -4.40 -5.34 11.98
N LYS A 305 -3.25 -5.92 11.64
CA LYS A 305 -3.15 -7.18 10.89
C LYS A 305 -3.39 -8.36 11.86
N LYS A 306 -4.65 -8.80 11.99
CA LYS A 306 -5.01 -10.06 12.65
C LYS A 306 -5.14 -11.19 11.66
#